data_AF-A0A0C3E4K5-F1
#
_entry.id   AF-A0A0C3E4K5-F1
#
_cell.length_a   1.000
_cell.length_b   1.000
_cell.length_c   1.000
_cell.angle_alpha   90.00
_cell.angle_beta   90.00
_cell.angle_gamma   90.00
#
_symmetry.space_group_name_H-M   'P 1'
#
loop_
_entity.id
_entity.type
_entity.pdbx_description
1 polymer ?
#
loop_
_entity_poly.entity_id
_entity_poly.type
_entity_poly.pdbx_seq_one_letter_code
_entity_poly.pdbx_strand_id
1 'polypeptide(L)'
;KTEDNPPRGWHVRRAPTYIQLAKCLQNRGFQQRQYSDWLCQDIEAIKAYWAMIRLKRILPPGKFESTVKNVKMHLITLEGFDATPDIQLGGLYSPELEGPTPVGLVPPTIPAVAPPPGGPLPKHTRDSEEARDHNNWRI
;
A
#
# COMPACT_ATOMS: atom_id res chain seq x y z
N LYS A 1 26.95 15.90 5.65
CA LYS A 1 25.69 16.25 4.94
C LYS A 1 25.81 15.72 3.53
N THR A 2 25.18 14.59 3.23
CA THR A 2 25.16 14.03 1.87
C THR A 2 23.83 14.40 1.25
N GLU A 3 23.92 15.41 0.39
CA GLU A 3 23.03 15.81 -0.70
C GLU A 3 21.77 16.63 -0.32
N ASP A 4 21.77 17.88 -0.78
CA ASP A 4 20.54 18.64 -1.00
C ASP A 4 19.74 17.95 -2.11
N ASN A 5 18.45 17.71 -1.86
CA ASN A 5 17.58 17.01 -2.80
C ASN A 5 17.38 17.85 -4.07
N PRO A 6 17.52 17.27 -5.28
CA PRO A 6 17.11 17.96 -6.49
C PRO A 6 15.59 18.13 -6.53
N PRO A 7 15.09 19.23 -7.13
CA PRO A 7 13.66 19.42 -7.31
C PRO A 7 13.19 18.35 -8.30
N ARG A 8 12.17 17.57 -7.90
CA ARG A 8 11.65 16.34 -8.57
C ARG A 8 12.32 15.03 -8.15
N GLY A 9 12.68 14.88 -6.88
CA GLY A 9 13.08 13.58 -6.33
C GLY A 9 12.03 12.50 -6.61
N TRP A 10 12.35 11.51 -7.46
CA TRP A 10 11.80 10.15 -7.38
C TRP A 10 12.49 9.14 -8.33
N HIS A 11 13.82 9.10 -8.42
CA HIS A 11 14.54 8.02 -9.13
C HIS A 11 15.83 7.58 -8.40
N VAL A 12 15.75 7.42 -7.08
CA VAL A 12 16.82 6.89 -6.22
C VAL A 12 16.99 5.36 -6.39
N ARG A 13 16.92 4.84 -7.63
CA ARG A 13 17.37 3.48 -7.96
C ARG A 13 18.90 3.39 -8.13
N ARG A 14 19.62 4.50 -7.93
CA ARG A 14 21.06 4.60 -8.25
C ARG A 14 22.00 4.57 -7.04
N ALA A 15 21.50 4.78 -5.82
CA ALA A 15 22.39 4.81 -4.65
C ALA A 15 22.97 3.40 -4.38
N PRO A 16 24.31 3.21 -4.37
CA PRO A 16 24.94 1.92 -4.17
C PRO A 16 24.49 1.20 -2.88
N THR A 17 24.21 1.97 -1.82
CA THR A 17 23.65 1.46 -0.56
C THR A 17 22.30 0.77 -0.77
N TYR A 18 21.40 1.41 -1.52
CA TYR A 18 20.06 0.88 -1.75
C TYR A 18 20.10 -0.41 -2.58
N ILE A 19 20.97 -0.47 -3.59
CA ILE A 19 21.18 -1.68 -4.41
C ILE A 19 21.68 -2.84 -3.55
N GLN A 20 22.61 -2.59 -2.62
CA GLN A 20 23.10 -3.63 -1.73
C GLN A 20 22.04 -4.12 -0.74
N LEU A 21 21.23 -3.21 -0.20
CA LEU A 21 20.10 -3.56 0.66
C LEU A 21 19.05 -4.39 -0.10
N ALA A 22 18.70 -3.96 -1.31
CA ALA A 22 17.80 -4.68 -2.20
C ALA A 22 18.29 -6.10 -2.46
N LYS A 23 19.56 -6.27 -2.86
CA LYS A 23 20.17 -7.60 -3.05
C LYS A 23 20.14 -8.45 -1.78
N CYS A 24 20.40 -7.84 -0.62
CA CYS A 24 20.33 -8.57 0.65
C CYS A 24 18.92 -9.08 0.94
N LEU A 25 17.89 -8.28 0.68
CA LEU A 25 16.49 -8.66 0.90
C LEU A 25 16.05 -9.73 -0.12
N GLN A 26 16.35 -9.54 -1.40
CA GLN A 26 16.06 -10.48 -2.48
C GLN A 26 16.66 -11.87 -2.24
N ASN A 27 17.93 -11.93 -1.82
CA ASN A 27 18.61 -13.19 -1.49
C ASN A 27 17.99 -13.94 -0.29
N ARG A 28 16.99 -13.37 0.37
CA ARG A 28 16.27 -13.94 1.51
C ARG A 28 14.78 -14.13 1.25
N GLY A 29 14.36 -14.05 -0.02
CA GLY A 29 12.98 -14.25 -0.43
C GLY A 29 12.08 -13.04 -0.24
N PHE A 30 12.63 -11.86 0.11
CA PHE A 30 11.84 -10.63 0.12
C PHE A 30 11.70 -10.08 -1.29
N GLN A 31 10.48 -9.76 -1.67
CA GLN A 31 10.12 -9.12 -2.92
C GLN A 31 9.79 -7.65 -2.68
N GLN A 32 10.29 -6.78 -3.56
CA GLN A 32 9.96 -5.37 -3.52
C GLN A 32 8.51 -5.19 -3.97
N ARG A 33 7.71 -4.48 -3.18
CA ARG A 33 6.33 -4.16 -3.54
C ARG A 33 6.20 -2.74 -4.04
N GLN A 34 6.54 -1.77 -3.19
CA GLN A 34 6.51 -0.36 -3.56
C GLN A 34 7.65 0.37 -2.86
N TYR A 35 8.43 1.14 -3.61
CA TYR A 35 9.54 1.95 -3.07
C TYR A 35 10.44 1.16 -2.10
N SER A 36 10.56 1.59 -0.86
CA SER A 36 11.37 0.97 0.19
C SER A 36 10.68 -0.19 0.91
N ASP A 37 9.51 -0.64 0.45
CA ASP A 37 8.73 -1.70 1.08
C ASP A 37 9.01 -3.06 0.45
N TRP A 38 9.30 -4.02 1.31
CA TRP A 38 9.72 -5.37 0.97
C TRP A 38 8.87 -6.38 1.74
N LEU A 39 8.31 -7.35 1.02
CA LEU A 39 7.43 -8.37 1.60
C LEU A 39 8.03 -9.77 1.40
N CYS A 40 7.85 -10.63 2.40
CA CYS A 40 8.15 -12.05 2.30
C CYS A 40 6.96 -12.81 2.89
N GLN A 41 6.33 -13.67 2.08
CA GLN A 41 5.24 -14.53 2.53
C GLN A 41 5.82 -15.73 3.28
N ASP A 42 5.10 -16.19 4.31
CA ASP A 42 5.39 -17.43 5.04
C ASP A 42 6.81 -17.53 5.63
N ILE A 43 7.39 -16.39 6.03
CA ILE A 43 8.71 -16.36 6.65
C ILE A 43 8.63 -16.69 8.14
N GLU A 44 9.45 -17.65 8.58
CA GLU A 44 9.64 -17.89 10.01
C GLU A 44 10.25 -16.67 10.70
N ALA A 45 9.78 -16.35 11.91
CA ALA A 45 10.24 -15.19 12.68
C ALA A 45 11.77 -15.15 12.84
N ILE A 46 12.41 -16.31 13.04
CA ILE A 46 13.88 -16.39 13.17
C ILE A 46 14.60 -16.04 11.86
N LYS A 47 14.06 -16.45 10.71
CA LYS A 47 14.63 -16.12 9.39
C LYS A 47 14.47 -14.63 9.10
N ALA A 48 13.33 -14.05 9.48
CA ALA A 48 13.06 -12.62 9.37
C ALA A 48 14.03 -11.79 10.24
N TYR A 49 14.23 -12.21 11.50
CA TYR A 49 15.23 -11.59 12.39
C TYR A 49 16.64 -11.65 11.79
N TRP A 50 17.08 -12.81 11.30
CA TRP A 50 18.39 -12.93 10.65
C TRP A 50 18.50 -12.09 9.37
N ALA A 51 17.42 -11.89 8.63
CA ALA A 51 17.41 -10.98 7.48
C ALA A 51 17.76 -9.55 7.92
N MET A 52 17.13 -9.06 9.00
CA MET A 52 17.39 -7.73 9.56
C MET A 52 18.85 -7.57 10.03
N ILE A 53 19.38 -8.55 10.77
CA ILE A 53 20.78 -8.50 11.23
C ILE A 53 21.76 -8.43 10.07
N ARG A 54 21.47 -9.14 8.98
CA ARG A 54 22.38 -9.19 7.83
C ARG A 54 22.35 -7.91 6.97
N LEU A 55 21.36 -7.02 7.13
CA LEU A 55 21.39 -5.70 6.48
C LEU A 55 22.57 -4.84 6.95
N LYS A 56 23.06 -5.05 8.17
CA LYS A 56 24.25 -4.38 8.71
C LYS A 56 25.55 -4.75 7.98
N ARG A 57 25.53 -5.81 7.16
CA ARG A 57 26.70 -6.33 6.45
C ARG A 57 26.87 -5.75 5.05
N ILE A 58 26.07 -4.75 4.67
CA ILE A 58 26.35 -4.01 3.42
C ILE A 58 27.71 -3.33 3.51
N LEU A 59 28.33 -3.11 2.36
CA LEU A 59 29.63 -2.49 2.25
C LEU A 59 29.51 -0.97 2.03
N PRO A 60 30.45 -0.19 2.58
CA PRO A 60 31.46 -0.62 3.56
C PRO A 60 30.85 -0.93 4.94
N PRO A 61 31.56 -1.67 5.82
CA PRO A 61 31.13 -1.87 7.21
C PRO A 61 30.81 -0.53 7.89
N GLY A 62 29.76 -0.46 8.71
CA GLY A 62 29.32 0.79 9.35
C GLY A 62 28.46 1.70 8.45
N LYS A 63 28.37 1.41 7.14
CA LYS A 63 27.55 2.21 6.20
C LYS A 63 26.08 2.15 6.57
N PHE A 64 25.57 0.98 6.95
CA PHE A 64 24.18 0.82 7.33
C PHE A 64 23.84 1.73 8.51
N GLU A 65 24.63 1.64 9.58
CA GLU A 65 24.46 2.38 10.83
C GLU A 65 24.59 3.89 10.65
N SER A 66 25.46 4.33 9.73
CA SER A 66 25.72 5.76 9.49
C SER A 66 24.77 6.42 8.49
N THR A 67 24.05 5.65 7.66
CA THR A 67 23.23 6.22 6.58
C THR A 67 21.75 5.87 6.65
N VAL A 68 21.40 4.75 7.28
CA VAL A 68 20.00 4.34 7.40
C VAL A 68 19.44 4.87 8.70
N LYS A 69 18.58 5.89 8.60
CA LYS A 69 17.94 6.53 9.77
C LYS A 69 17.01 5.57 10.53
N ASN A 70 16.31 4.69 9.81
CA ASN A 70 15.36 3.75 10.40
C ASN A 70 15.11 2.57 9.46
N VAL A 71 14.96 1.37 10.03
CA VAL A 71 14.41 0.18 9.35
C VAL A 71 13.49 -0.52 10.34
N LYS A 72 12.29 -0.85 9.87
CA LYS A 72 11.30 -1.58 10.66
C LYS A 72 10.89 -2.85 9.93
N MET A 73 10.52 -3.86 10.70
CA MET A 73 9.96 -5.10 10.22
C MET A 73 8.64 -5.32 10.97
N HIS A 74 7.57 -5.55 10.20
CA HIS A 74 6.24 -5.74 10.72
C HIS A 74 5.70 -7.07 10.21
N LEU A 75 5.03 -7.83 11.08
CA LEU A 75 4.15 -8.90 10.66
C LEU A 75 2.84 -8.26 10.22
N ILE A 76 2.46 -8.45 8.96
CA ILE A 76 1.15 -8.04 8.45
C ILE A 76 0.34 -9.32 8.28
N THR A 77 -0.68 -9.50 9.11
CA THR A 77 -1.72 -10.50 8.88
C THR A 77 -2.71 -9.90 7.88
N LEU A 78 -3.01 -10.63 6.80
CA LEU A 78 -3.94 -10.14 5.76
C LEU A 78 -5.39 -10.01 6.27
N GLU A 79 -5.69 -10.56 7.44
CA GLU A 79 -6.97 -10.36 8.13
C GLU A 79 -7.16 -8.86 8.45
N GLY A 80 -8.02 -8.19 7.67
CA GLY A 80 -8.55 -6.86 7.97
C GLY A 80 -7.87 -5.65 7.32
N PHE A 81 -6.89 -5.83 6.42
CA PHE A 81 -6.19 -4.71 5.76
C PHE A 81 -6.43 -4.59 4.25
N ASP A 82 -7.15 -5.54 3.64
CA ASP A 82 -7.62 -5.37 2.27
C ASP A 82 -8.90 -4.53 2.30
N ALA A 83 -8.73 -3.21 2.25
CA ALA A 83 -9.81 -2.24 2.09
C ALA A 83 -10.16 -1.99 0.62
N THR A 84 -9.53 -2.69 -0.34
CA THR A 84 -9.92 -2.63 -1.75
C THR A 84 -11.42 -2.91 -1.97
N PRO A 85 -12.06 -3.84 -1.22
CA PRO A 85 -13.52 -4.03 -1.29
C PRO A 85 -14.33 -2.88 -0.69
N ASP A 86 -13.74 -2.11 0.23
CA ASP A 86 -14.38 -1.02 0.98
C ASP A 86 -14.17 0.36 0.31
N ILE A 87 -13.17 0.46 -0.57
CA ILE A 87 -12.80 1.68 -1.29
C ILE A 87 -13.32 1.54 -2.73
N GLN A 88 -14.58 1.90 -2.92
CA GLN A 88 -15.13 2.17 -4.25
C GLN A 88 -15.37 3.66 -4.39
N LEU A 89 -14.52 4.31 -5.17
CA LEU A 89 -14.72 5.67 -5.66
C LEU A 89 -15.15 5.51 -7.10
N GLY A 90 -16.13 6.24 -7.61
CA GLY A 90 -16.63 6.09 -8.99
C GLY A 90 -17.85 6.95 -9.21
N GLY A 91 -18.12 7.42 -10.43
CA GLY A 91 -19.23 8.34 -10.73
C GLY A 91 -18.76 9.67 -11.34
N LEU A 92 -19.60 10.71 -11.29
CA LEU A 92 -19.32 12.01 -11.95
C LEU A 92 -17.95 12.61 -11.56
N TYR A 93 -17.50 12.35 -10.33
CA TYR A 93 -16.27 12.92 -9.75
C TYR A 93 -15.05 12.00 -9.83
N SER A 94 -15.23 10.74 -10.24
CA SER A 94 -14.13 9.79 -10.41
C SER A 94 -14.44 8.91 -11.64
N PRO A 95 -14.41 9.51 -12.85
CA PRO A 95 -14.88 8.86 -14.08
C PRO A 95 -14.01 7.68 -14.54
N GLU A 96 -12.79 7.56 -14.00
CA GLU A 96 -11.90 6.42 -14.25
C GLU A 96 -12.27 5.17 -13.45
N LEU A 97 -13.27 5.26 -12.58
CA LEU A 97 -13.67 4.18 -11.70
C LEU A 97 -15.16 3.83 -11.91
N GLU A 98 -15.47 2.53 -11.85
CA GLU A 98 -16.79 1.97 -12.17
C GLU A 98 -17.66 1.86 -10.90
N GLY A 99 -18.83 2.53 -10.86
CA GLY A 99 -19.83 2.37 -9.79
C GLY A 99 -20.34 3.69 -9.20
N PRO A 100 -21.33 3.65 -8.29
CA PRO A 100 -21.80 4.82 -7.56
C PRO A 100 -20.79 5.30 -6.50
N THR A 101 -20.75 6.61 -6.25
CA THR A 101 -19.87 7.22 -5.25
C THR A 101 -20.48 7.11 -3.85
N PRO A 102 -19.68 6.84 -2.81
CA PRO A 102 -20.13 6.98 -1.42
C PRO A 102 -20.64 8.38 -1.11
N VAL A 103 -21.77 8.50 -0.42
CA VAL A 103 -22.43 9.79 -0.09
C VAL A 103 -21.51 10.76 0.65
N GLY A 104 -20.62 10.27 1.50
CA GLY A 104 -19.66 11.10 2.24
C GLY A 104 -18.60 11.78 1.37
N LEU A 105 -18.51 11.41 0.09
CA LEU A 105 -17.53 11.91 -0.87
C LEU A 105 -18.15 12.78 -1.96
N VAL A 106 -19.45 13.03 -1.87
CA VAL A 106 -20.21 13.84 -2.83
C VAL A 106 -20.86 15.01 -2.10
N PRO A 107 -20.91 16.22 -2.69
CA PRO A 107 -21.64 17.34 -2.10
C PRO A 107 -23.12 17.00 -1.81
N PRO A 108 -23.73 17.55 -0.74
CA PRO A 108 -25.13 17.25 -0.37
C PRO A 108 -26.15 17.65 -1.44
N THR A 109 -25.75 18.48 -2.40
CA THR A 109 -26.56 18.96 -3.52
C THR A 109 -26.78 17.91 -4.61
N ILE A 110 -26.08 16.77 -4.55
CA ILE A 110 -26.23 15.70 -5.53
C ILE A 110 -27.34 14.74 -5.07
N PRO A 111 -28.35 14.50 -5.93
CA PRO A 111 -29.47 13.64 -5.58
C PRO A 111 -29.00 12.20 -5.33
N ALA A 112 -29.64 11.55 -4.36
CA ALA A 112 -29.46 10.12 -4.15
C ALA A 112 -29.92 9.36 -5.39
N VAL A 113 -29.11 8.41 -5.83
CA VAL A 113 -29.54 7.42 -6.82
C VAL A 113 -29.63 6.09 -6.10
N ALA A 114 -30.82 5.51 -6.11
CA ALA A 114 -31.00 4.14 -5.63
C ALA A 114 -30.31 3.19 -6.62
N PRO A 115 -29.34 2.35 -6.20
CA PRO A 115 -29.14 1.10 -6.92
C PRO A 115 -30.49 0.35 -6.92
N PRO A 116 -30.89 -0.29 -8.02
CA PRO A 116 -32.21 -0.93 -8.10
C PRO A 116 -32.43 -1.85 -6.89
N PRO A 117 -33.60 -1.84 -6.24
CA PRO A 117 -33.86 -2.76 -5.13
C PRO A 117 -33.74 -4.21 -5.63
N GLY A 118 -32.79 -4.95 -5.07
CA GLY A 118 -32.42 -6.30 -5.55
C GLY A 118 -31.48 -6.33 -6.76
N GLY A 119 -30.94 -5.17 -7.15
CA GLY A 119 -29.88 -5.06 -8.16
C GLY A 119 -28.56 -5.62 -7.65
N PRO A 120 -27.65 -6.01 -8.56
CA PRO A 120 -26.32 -6.43 -8.18
C PRO A 120 -25.63 -5.28 -7.43
N LEU A 121 -24.98 -5.60 -6.31
CA LEU A 121 -24.08 -4.67 -5.64
C LEU A 121 -23.07 -4.14 -6.67
N PRO A 122 -22.59 -2.89 -6.50
CA PRO A 122 -21.50 -2.39 -7.31
C PRO A 122 -20.35 -3.41 -7.37
N LYS A 123 -19.78 -3.58 -8.56
CA LYS A 123 -18.75 -4.59 -8.86
C LYS A 123 -17.60 -4.45 -7.87
N HIS A 124 -17.22 -5.54 -7.20
CA HIS A 124 -16.21 -5.58 -6.10
C HIS A 124 -16.68 -5.09 -4.72
N THR A 125 -17.98 -4.82 -4.51
CA THR A 125 -18.53 -4.46 -3.18
C THR A 125 -18.83 -5.73 -2.40
N ARG A 126 -18.32 -5.82 -1.18
CA ARG A 126 -18.70 -6.91 -0.27
C ARG A 126 -20.16 -6.73 0.15
N ASP A 127 -20.89 -7.83 0.16
CA ASP A 127 -22.25 -7.82 0.66
C ASP A 127 -22.29 -7.54 2.17
N SER A 128 -22.86 -6.41 2.56
CA SER A 128 -23.05 -5.96 3.95
C SER A 128 -24.33 -5.14 4.08
N GLU A 129 -24.80 -4.91 5.31
CA GLU A 129 -25.99 -4.08 5.56
C GLU A 129 -25.79 -2.65 5.02
N GLU A 130 -24.59 -2.08 5.21
CA GLU A 130 -24.23 -0.74 4.75
C GLU A 130 -24.12 -0.66 3.24
N ALA A 131 -23.59 -1.71 2.59
CA ALA A 131 -23.51 -1.81 1.14
C ALA A 131 -24.90 -1.91 0.50
N ARG A 132 -25.86 -2.52 1.21
CA ARG A 132 -27.27 -2.61 0.80
C ARG A 132 -28.09 -1.36 1.12
N ASP A 133 -27.59 -0.46 1.96
CA ASP A 133 -28.29 0.81 2.25
C ASP A 133 -28.12 1.80 1.09
N HIS A 134 -29.21 1.99 0.35
CA HIS A 134 -29.31 2.95 -0.75
C HIS A 134 -28.94 4.40 -0.36
N ASN A 135 -29.08 4.79 0.91
CA ASN A 135 -28.73 6.13 1.36
C ASN A 135 -27.23 6.41 1.31
N ASN A 136 -26.40 5.36 1.27
CA ASN A 136 -24.95 5.47 1.27
C ASN A 136 -24.35 5.77 -0.11
N TRP A 137 -25.15 5.82 -1.18
CA TRP A 137 -24.68 5.92 -2.56
C TRP A 137 -25.22 7.15 -3.32
N ARG A 138 -24.40 7.74 -4.19
CA ARG A 138 -24.67 8.92 -5.05
C ARG A 138 -24.09 8.69 -6.47
N ILE A 139 -24.57 9.41 -7.49
CA ILE A 139 -24.02 9.42 -8.87
C ILE A 139 -23.83 10.85 -9.34
#